data_AF-A0A7Y8Q2T7-F1
#
_entry.id   AF-A0A7Y8Q2T7-F1
#
_cell.length_a   1.000
_cell.length_b   1.000
_cell.length_c   1.000
_cell.angle_alpha   90.00
_cell.angle_beta   90.00
_cell.angle_gamma   90.00
#
_symmetry.space_group_name_H-M   'P 1'
#
loop_
_entity.id
_entity.type
_entity.pdbx_description
1 polymer ?
#
loop_
_entity_poly.entity_id
_entity_poly.type
_entity_poly.pdbx_seq_one_letter_code
_entity_poly.pdbx_strand_id
1 'polypeptide(L)'
;MAKEKVISKDEFFQNIFECALGNFSTMETYMDIHGLMDQIFGVNNYEELGSAYDLPTFCLTQDENIAKHHFMNGTIWYPFECVYEYAVNGNGQKCCIDELTDCVDFMHILHSDHFQISSGSHEIITMALVRHALEFDPTVNYIDIKDSNYPQAIAHLADIDLRTLKNAVSAGEIEAISKNVLCASSLKKWLLSRKGFKPTFYSDQTQTYFFNSPTSFASILKNSKKTLADKFDPSELINTFPNQTNIIEQLELGIFVLPIDALPLIAKTYEIPYPILFKQIMQTYYPKEYALLTN
;
A
#
# COMPACT_ATOMS: atom_id res chain seq x y z
N MET A 1 -13.24 28.97 -5.82
CA MET A 1 -12.92 27.89 -4.86
C MET A 1 -11.54 27.38 -5.22
N ALA A 2 -10.65 27.30 -4.23
CA ALA A 2 -9.32 26.75 -4.43
C ALA A 2 -9.42 25.26 -4.78
N LYS A 3 -8.50 24.79 -5.62
CA LYS A 3 -8.34 23.37 -5.95
C LYS A 3 -7.91 22.63 -4.68
N GLU A 4 -8.74 21.71 -4.19
CA GLU A 4 -8.29 20.78 -3.16
C GLU A 4 -7.20 19.89 -3.75
N LYS A 5 -6.10 19.79 -3.04
CA LYS A 5 -4.91 19.08 -3.49
C LYS A 5 -4.95 17.67 -2.90
N VAL A 6 -4.71 16.68 -3.74
CA VAL A 6 -4.50 15.29 -3.29
C VAL A 6 -3.36 15.27 -2.26
N ILE A 7 -3.58 14.59 -1.14
CA ILE A 7 -2.60 14.47 -0.06
C ILE A 7 -1.33 13.78 -0.56
N SER A 8 -0.19 14.19 0.00
CA SER A 8 1.10 13.55 -0.26
C SER A 8 1.17 12.14 0.33
N LYS A 9 2.14 11.34 -0.11
CA LYS A 9 2.36 9.99 0.42
C LYS A 9 2.70 10.01 1.91
N ASP A 10 3.44 11.03 2.34
CA ASP A 10 3.82 11.21 3.74
C ASP A 10 2.63 11.59 4.61
N GLU A 11 1.74 12.47 4.14
CA GLU A 11 0.48 12.79 4.82
C GLU A 11 -0.45 11.57 4.90
N PHE A 12 -0.51 10.80 3.82
CA PHE A 12 -1.27 9.54 3.79
C PHE A 12 -0.71 8.54 4.79
N PHE A 13 0.61 8.31 4.77
CA PHE A 13 1.30 7.46 5.73
C PHE A 13 1.06 7.88 7.17
N GLN A 14 1.26 9.17 7.48
CA GLN A 14 1.13 9.68 8.84
C GLN A 14 -0.30 9.46 9.37
N ASN A 15 -1.32 9.70 8.55
CA ASN A 15 -2.70 9.47 8.97
C ASN A 15 -3.00 7.98 9.24
N ILE A 16 -2.55 7.06 8.37
CA ILE A 16 -2.73 5.62 8.59
C ILE A 16 -1.94 5.16 9.82
N PHE A 17 -0.71 5.63 9.99
CA PHE A 17 0.16 5.31 11.12
C PHE A 17 -0.47 5.75 12.45
N GLU A 18 -0.93 7.00 12.56
CA GLU A 18 -1.56 7.51 13.79
C GLU A 18 -2.85 6.76 14.13
N CYS A 19 -3.67 6.46 13.12
CA CYS A 19 -4.90 5.71 13.36
C CYS A 19 -4.62 4.28 13.83
N ALA A 20 -3.65 3.62 13.23
CA ALA A 20 -3.19 2.31 13.66
C ALA A 20 -2.62 2.36 15.08
N LEU A 21 -1.77 3.33 15.35
CA LEU A 21 -1.09 3.47 16.64
C LEU A 21 -2.10 3.65 17.76
N GLY A 22 -3.02 4.60 17.61
CA GLY A 22 -4.05 4.86 18.60
C GLY A 22 -5.02 3.69 18.78
N ASN A 23 -5.46 3.05 17.70
CA ASN A 23 -6.38 1.92 17.83
C ASN A 23 -5.74 0.68 18.44
N PHE A 24 -4.55 0.29 18.01
CA PHE A 24 -3.89 -0.89 18.57
C PHE A 24 -3.46 -0.67 20.02
N SER A 25 -2.97 0.52 20.39
CA SER A 25 -2.66 0.82 21.80
C SER A 25 -3.91 0.79 22.68
N THR A 26 -5.04 1.28 22.16
CA THR A 26 -6.34 1.21 22.85
C THR A 26 -6.80 -0.23 23.01
N MET A 27 -6.66 -1.07 21.97
CA MET A 27 -6.97 -2.49 22.05
C MET A 27 -6.11 -3.21 23.10
N GLU A 28 -4.79 -2.95 23.14
CA GLU A 28 -3.94 -3.56 24.18
C GLU A 28 -4.34 -3.13 25.59
N THR A 29 -4.56 -1.83 25.79
CA THR A 29 -4.80 -1.25 27.11
C THR A 29 -6.17 -1.66 27.66
N TYR A 30 -7.22 -1.61 26.84
CA TYR A 30 -8.60 -1.77 27.30
C TYR A 30 -9.20 -3.16 27.03
N MET A 31 -8.66 -3.91 26.06
CA MET A 31 -9.12 -5.28 25.78
C MET A 31 -8.18 -6.36 26.35
N ASP A 32 -7.09 -5.96 27.01
CA ASP A 32 -6.11 -6.87 27.65
C ASP A 32 -5.46 -7.84 26.64
N ILE A 33 -5.28 -7.37 25.39
CA ILE A 33 -4.60 -8.12 24.32
C ILE A 33 -3.15 -7.65 24.26
N HIS A 34 -2.23 -8.40 24.85
CA HIS A 34 -0.82 -7.99 24.89
C HIS A 34 -0.02 -8.41 23.64
N GLY A 35 0.91 -7.57 23.20
CA GLY A 35 1.92 -7.86 22.17
C GLY A 35 1.57 -7.37 20.75
N LEU A 36 0.40 -6.76 20.55
CA LEU A 36 0.02 -6.10 19.31
C LEU A 36 0.96 -4.93 18.97
N MET A 37 1.34 -4.11 19.95
CA MET A 37 2.18 -2.94 19.71
C MET A 37 3.61 -3.36 19.34
N ASP A 38 4.15 -4.39 19.99
CA ASP A 38 5.41 -5.01 19.59
C ASP A 38 5.35 -5.54 18.16
N GLN A 39 4.28 -6.27 17.85
CA GLN A 39 4.15 -6.95 16.57
C GLN A 39 3.99 -5.97 15.41
N ILE A 40 3.26 -4.88 15.62
CA ILE A 40 2.89 -3.94 14.55
C ILE A 40 3.92 -2.80 14.45
N PHE A 41 4.43 -2.33 15.58
CA PHE A 41 5.32 -1.15 15.65
C PHE A 41 6.72 -1.48 16.14
N GLY A 42 7.03 -2.70 16.59
CA GLY A 42 8.36 -3.07 17.07
C GLY A 42 8.77 -2.34 18.35
N VAL A 43 7.80 -1.88 19.14
CA VAL A 43 8.01 -1.10 20.36
C VAL A 43 7.11 -1.58 21.48
N ASN A 44 7.72 -1.74 22.66
CA ASN A 44 7.05 -2.21 23.89
C ASN A 44 6.97 -1.14 24.97
N ASN A 45 7.71 -0.04 24.80
CA ASN A 45 7.82 1.01 25.79
C ASN A 45 7.15 2.27 25.23
N TYR A 46 5.89 2.45 25.57
CA TYR A 46 5.16 3.69 25.36
C TYR A 46 4.46 4.04 26.68
N GLU A 47 4.28 5.33 26.95
CA GLU A 47 3.54 5.73 28.15
C GLU A 47 2.08 5.29 27.99
N GLU A 48 1.53 4.72 29.07
CA GLU A 48 0.12 4.35 29.12
C GLU A 48 -0.74 5.54 28.73
N LEU A 49 -1.78 5.27 27.93
CA LEU A 49 -2.74 6.26 27.47
C LEU A 49 -3.30 7.04 28.66
N GLY A 50 -3.08 8.36 28.69
CA GLY A 50 -3.75 9.25 29.65
C GLY A 50 -5.28 9.21 29.49
N SER A 51 -5.76 8.96 28.27
CA SER A 51 -7.15 8.68 27.93
C SER A 51 -7.26 7.86 26.63
N ALA A 52 -8.43 7.24 26.38
CA ALA A 52 -8.71 6.50 25.14
C ALA A 52 -8.71 7.35 23.85
N TYR A 53 -8.49 8.66 23.95
CA TYR A 53 -8.54 9.62 22.85
C TYR A 53 -7.16 10.20 22.50
N ASP A 54 -6.16 9.96 23.34
CA ASP A 54 -4.82 10.48 23.13
C ASP A 54 -3.99 9.47 22.34
N LEU A 55 -3.10 9.93 21.47
CA LEU A 55 -2.09 9.04 20.91
C LEU A 55 -1.11 8.63 22.02
N PRO A 56 -0.62 7.38 22.04
CA PRO A 56 0.39 6.97 23.00
C PRO A 56 1.65 7.83 22.82
N THR A 57 2.20 8.34 23.92
CA THR A 57 3.43 9.11 23.92
C THR A 57 4.62 8.17 24.03
N PHE A 58 5.55 8.27 23.07
CA PHE A 58 6.81 7.56 23.15
C PHE A 58 7.72 8.22 24.18
N CYS A 59 8.29 7.42 25.08
CA CYS A 59 9.22 7.91 26.10
C CYS A 59 10.46 8.58 25.49
N LEU A 60 10.87 8.14 24.29
CA LEU A 60 12.01 8.66 23.54
C LEU A 60 11.61 8.92 22.08
N THR A 61 12.06 10.04 21.50
CA THR A 61 11.86 10.34 20.07
C THR A 61 12.47 9.28 19.15
N GLN A 62 13.47 8.53 19.62
CA GLN A 62 14.05 7.42 18.88
C GLN A 62 13.05 6.26 18.71
N ASP A 63 12.19 6.01 19.69
CA ASP A 63 11.21 4.92 19.66
C ASP A 63 10.08 5.22 18.67
N GLU A 64 9.67 6.49 18.55
CA GLU A 64 8.72 6.92 17.51
C GLU A 64 9.26 6.65 16.10
N ASN A 65 10.54 6.94 15.87
CA ASN A 65 11.17 6.69 14.58
C ASN A 65 11.30 5.19 14.29
N ILE A 66 11.61 4.37 15.31
CA ILE A 66 11.61 2.92 15.20
C ILE A 66 10.19 2.44 14.84
N ALA A 67 9.16 2.94 15.53
CA ALA A 67 7.77 2.58 15.28
C ALA A 67 7.32 2.91 13.86
N LYS A 68 7.59 4.14 13.41
CA LYS A 68 7.30 4.57 12.03
C LYS A 68 8.02 3.69 11.01
N HIS A 69 9.30 3.41 11.26
CA HIS A 69 10.11 2.60 10.37
C HIS A 69 9.62 1.14 10.30
N HIS A 70 9.29 0.55 11.45
CA HIS A 70 8.75 -0.80 11.53
C HIS A 70 7.40 -0.89 10.80
N PHE A 71 6.49 0.05 11.08
CA PHE A 71 5.18 0.09 10.46
C PHE A 71 5.26 0.30 8.94
N MET A 72 6.13 1.19 8.47
CA MET A 72 6.37 1.44 7.04
C MET A 72 6.89 0.22 6.29
N ASN A 73 7.54 -0.73 6.98
CA ASN A 73 8.00 -1.98 6.39
C ASN A 73 7.09 -3.17 6.75
N GLY A 74 6.01 -2.92 7.48
CA GLY A 74 5.06 -3.92 7.94
C GLY A 74 4.01 -4.29 6.89
N THR A 75 3.32 -5.40 7.16
CA THR A 75 2.28 -5.94 6.27
C THR A 75 1.05 -5.04 6.17
N ILE A 76 0.74 -4.25 7.21
CA ILE A 76 -0.41 -3.34 7.21
C ILE A 76 -0.20 -2.20 6.22
N TRP A 77 0.99 -1.59 6.17
CA TRP A 77 1.25 -0.43 5.30
C TRP A 77 1.37 -0.81 3.82
N TYR A 78 1.88 -2.01 3.51
CA TYR A 78 2.17 -2.43 2.13
C TYR A 78 0.99 -2.24 1.16
N PRO A 79 -0.26 -2.68 1.47
CA PRO A 79 -1.42 -2.41 0.63
C PRO A 79 -1.68 -0.90 0.41
N PHE A 80 -1.57 -0.07 1.46
CA PHE A 80 -1.76 1.38 1.34
C PHE A 80 -0.71 2.01 0.41
N GLU A 81 0.56 1.61 0.52
CA GLU A 81 1.60 2.07 -0.40
C GLU A 81 1.25 1.72 -1.85
N CYS A 82 0.89 0.47 -2.09
CA CYS A 82 0.54 -0.03 -3.43
C CYS A 82 -0.64 0.76 -4.02
N VAL A 83 -1.67 0.97 -3.22
CA VAL A 83 -2.86 1.74 -3.58
C VAL A 83 -2.53 3.20 -3.85
N TYR A 84 -1.65 3.84 -3.07
CA TYR A 84 -1.22 5.21 -3.32
C TYR A 84 -0.49 5.35 -4.66
N GLU A 85 0.48 4.46 -4.92
CA GLU A 85 1.22 4.45 -6.19
C GLU A 85 0.30 4.22 -7.39
N TYR A 86 -0.71 3.37 -7.24
CA TYR A 86 -1.69 3.11 -8.27
C TYR A 86 -2.64 4.30 -8.51
N ALA A 87 -3.21 4.86 -7.44
CA ALA A 87 -4.11 6.00 -7.52
C ALA A 87 -3.44 7.25 -8.12
N VAL A 88 -2.31 7.65 -7.54
CA VAL A 88 -1.67 8.95 -7.77
C VAL A 88 -0.65 8.90 -8.91
N ASN A 89 0.05 7.79 -9.07
CA ASN A 89 1.09 7.64 -10.10
C ASN A 89 0.66 6.78 -11.28
N GLY A 90 -0.45 6.04 -11.18
CA GLY A 90 -0.91 5.14 -12.24
C GLY A 90 -0.07 3.87 -12.37
N ASN A 91 0.65 3.48 -11.31
CA ASN A 91 1.48 2.28 -11.31
C ASN A 91 0.60 1.02 -11.09
N GLY A 92 0.06 0.47 -12.18
CA GLY A 92 -0.79 -0.72 -12.14
C GLY A 92 -0.05 -2.02 -11.83
N GLN A 93 1.30 -2.01 -11.78
CA GLN A 93 2.08 -3.18 -11.41
C GLN A 93 2.11 -3.41 -9.90
N LYS A 94 2.07 -2.33 -9.11
CA LYS A 94 2.16 -2.42 -7.65
C LYS A 94 0.84 -2.84 -7.01
N CYS A 95 -0.29 -2.68 -7.68
CA CYS A 95 -1.60 -2.87 -7.08
C CYS A 95 -2.44 -3.79 -7.95
N CYS A 96 -2.86 -4.93 -7.39
CA CYS A 96 -3.95 -5.73 -7.93
C CYS A 96 -5.21 -5.54 -7.08
N ILE A 97 -6.25 -6.32 -7.39
CA ILE A 97 -7.53 -6.26 -6.66
C ILE A 97 -7.35 -6.66 -5.19
N ASP A 98 -6.41 -7.58 -4.90
CA ASP A 98 -6.17 -8.06 -3.54
C ASP A 98 -5.64 -6.92 -2.65
N GLU A 99 -4.63 -6.14 -3.11
CA GLU A 99 -4.16 -4.98 -2.32
C GLU A 99 -5.23 -3.89 -2.15
N LEU A 100 -6.14 -3.72 -3.12
CA LEU A 100 -7.29 -2.81 -2.97
C LEU A 100 -8.24 -3.29 -1.88
N THR A 101 -8.57 -4.59 -1.88
CA THR A 101 -9.43 -5.20 -0.88
C THR A 101 -8.79 -5.15 0.51
N ASP A 102 -7.52 -5.55 0.63
CA ASP A 102 -6.77 -5.49 1.88
C ASP A 102 -6.71 -4.07 2.43
N CYS A 103 -6.50 -3.06 1.57
CA CYS A 103 -6.46 -1.66 1.98
C CYS A 103 -7.82 -1.18 2.53
N VAL A 104 -8.94 -1.60 1.92
CA VAL A 104 -10.30 -1.31 2.41
C VAL A 104 -10.56 -2.01 3.74
N ASP A 105 -10.18 -3.27 3.87
CA ASP A 105 -10.38 -4.06 5.09
C ASP A 105 -9.53 -3.49 6.24
N PHE A 106 -8.25 -3.20 6.01
CA PHE A 106 -7.42 -2.53 7.00
C PHE A 106 -7.97 -1.17 7.36
N MET A 107 -8.44 -0.38 6.40
CA MET A 107 -9.05 0.92 6.73
C MET A 107 -10.26 0.77 7.66
N HIS A 108 -11.09 -0.26 7.51
CA HIS A 108 -12.19 -0.52 8.45
C HIS A 108 -11.71 -0.97 9.84
N ILE A 109 -10.62 -1.73 9.92
CA ILE A 109 -10.02 -2.15 11.19
C ILE A 109 -9.37 -0.97 11.92
N LEU A 110 -8.68 -0.11 11.18
CA LEU A 110 -7.90 1.02 11.70
C LEU A 110 -8.76 2.26 11.96
N HIS A 111 -10.02 2.29 11.51
CA HIS A 111 -10.93 3.40 11.75
C HIS A 111 -11.75 3.15 13.02
N SER A 112 -11.74 4.09 13.95
CA SER A 112 -12.62 4.08 15.13
C SER A 112 -13.19 5.45 15.42
N ASP A 113 -14.13 5.52 16.36
CA ASP A 113 -14.71 6.78 16.83
C ASP A 113 -13.66 7.73 17.45
N HIS A 114 -12.51 7.19 17.89
CA HIS A 114 -11.45 7.95 18.55
C HIS A 114 -10.29 8.27 17.60
N PHE A 115 -10.00 7.37 16.66
CA PHE A 115 -8.96 7.53 15.67
C PHE A 115 -9.53 7.32 14.27
N GLN A 116 -9.87 8.44 13.62
CA GLN A 116 -10.55 8.44 12.33
C GLN A 116 -9.56 8.62 11.19
N ILE A 117 -9.64 7.70 10.24
CA ILE A 117 -8.99 7.84 8.93
C ILE A 117 -9.54 9.11 8.26
N SER A 118 -8.63 9.96 7.78
CA SER A 118 -9.01 11.25 7.21
C SER A 118 -9.77 11.08 5.89
N SER A 119 -10.62 12.06 5.55
CA SER A 119 -11.30 12.08 4.26
C SER A 119 -10.33 12.06 3.08
N GLY A 120 -9.16 12.69 3.20
CA GLY A 120 -8.10 12.65 2.19
C GLY A 120 -7.53 11.25 1.96
N SER A 121 -7.43 10.44 3.01
CA SER A 121 -7.00 9.04 2.91
C SER A 121 -8.06 8.15 2.25
N HIS A 122 -9.33 8.32 2.63
CA HIS A 122 -10.46 7.66 1.96
C HIS A 122 -10.49 8.00 0.46
N GLU A 123 -10.16 9.25 0.12
CA GLU A 123 -10.14 9.74 -1.24
C GLU A 123 -9.08 9.06 -2.11
N ILE A 124 -7.86 8.82 -1.59
CA ILE A 124 -6.81 8.06 -2.29
C ILE A 124 -7.31 6.66 -2.69
N ILE A 125 -7.97 5.98 -1.76
CA ILE A 125 -8.47 4.62 -1.96
C ILE A 125 -9.63 4.64 -2.98
N THR A 126 -10.50 5.64 -2.88
CA THR A 126 -11.58 5.86 -3.86
C THR A 126 -11.03 6.15 -5.26
N MET A 127 -9.96 6.95 -5.40
CA MET A 127 -9.28 7.18 -6.67
C MET A 127 -8.75 5.87 -7.28
N ALA A 128 -8.19 4.99 -6.44
CA ALA A 128 -7.68 3.68 -6.85
C ALA A 128 -8.81 2.76 -7.35
N LEU A 129 -9.93 2.69 -6.61
CA LEU A 129 -11.12 1.93 -7.00
C LEU A 129 -11.71 2.44 -8.32
N VAL A 130 -11.78 3.76 -8.52
CA VAL A 130 -12.21 4.37 -9.79
C VAL A 130 -11.29 3.94 -10.93
N ARG A 131 -9.97 3.98 -10.74
CA ARG A 131 -9.02 3.55 -11.77
C ARG A 131 -9.20 2.07 -12.12
N HIS A 132 -9.35 1.21 -11.11
CA HIS A 132 -9.62 -0.21 -11.31
C HIS A 132 -10.91 -0.44 -12.11
N ALA A 133 -12.01 0.25 -11.78
CA ALA A 133 -13.25 0.14 -12.55
C ALA A 133 -13.10 0.64 -13.99
N LEU A 134 -12.34 1.70 -14.25
CA LEU A 134 -12.06 2.16 -15.63
C LEU A 134 -11.27 1.15 -16.48
N GLU A 135 -10.65 0.17 -15.86
CA GLU A 135 -9.85 -0.86 -16.54
C GLU A 135 -10.60 -2.17 -16.72
N PHE A 136 -11.32 -2.59 -15.68
CA PHE A 136 -11.87 -3.94 -15.59
C PHE A 136 -13.40 -3.97 -15.57
N ASP A 137 -14.08 -2.84 -15.39
CA ASP A 137 -15.55 -2.76 -15.42
C ASP A 137 -16.03 -1.96 -16.65
N PRO A 138 -16.97 -2.48 -17.47
CA PRO A 138 -17.58 -1.73 -18.56
C PRO A 138 -18.38 -0.50 -18.09
N THR A 139 -18.73 -0.45 -16.81
CA THR A 139 -19.47 0.64 -16.16
C THR A 139 -18.71 1.14 -14.94
N VAL A 140 -18.79 2.42 -14.60
CA VAL A 140 -18.33 2.87 -13.30
C VAL A 140 -19.56 3.00 -12.42
N ASN A 141 -19.76 2.03 -11.52
CA ASN A 141 -20.83 2.03 -10.55
C ASN A 141 -20.29 1.76 -9.14
N TYR A 142 -20.22 2.80 -8.31
CA TYR A 142 -20.11 2.64 -6.87
C TYR A 142 -21.06 3.63 -6.20
N ILE A 143 -22.04 3.08 -5.49
CA ILE A 143 -22.99 3.81 -4.68
C ILE A 143 -22.98 3.13 -3.30
N ASP A 144 -22.47 3.83 -2.28
CA ASP A 144 -23.18 3.87 -1.01
C ASP A 144 -23.67 5.31 -0.81
N ILE A 145 -24.99 5.47 -0.66
CA ILE A 145 -25.70 6.76 -0.68
C ILE A 145 -25.43 7.55 0.61
N LYS A 146 -24.61 7.03 1.52
CA LYS A 146 -24.22 7.71 2.75
C LYS A 146 -22.84 8.38 2.70
N ASP A 147 -21.93 7.99 1.78
CA ASP A 147 -20.52 8.44 1.74
C ASP A 147 -20.00 8.71 0.30
N SER A 148 -20.66 9.60 -0.45
CA SER A 148 -20.41 9.76 -1.89
C SER A 148 -19.24 10.70 -2.25
N ASN A 149 -18.00 10.20 -2.20
CA ASN A 149 -16.79 10.93 -2.60
C ASN A 149 -16.31 10.68 -4.06
N TYR A 150 -16.95 9.81 -4.85
CA TYR A 150 -16.43 9.47 -6.19
C TYR A 150 -16.33 10.64 -7.20
N PRO A 151 -17.23 11.66 -7.22
CA PRO A 151 -17.06 12.78 -8.14
C PRO A 151 -15.81 13.60 -7.81
N GLN A 152 -15.47 13.66 -6.52
CA GLN A 152 -14.24 14.27 -6.06
C GLN A 152 -13.04 13.43 -6.53
N ALA A 153 -13.11 12.10 -6.42
CA ALA A 153 -12.01 11.22 -6.82
C ALA A 153 -11.71 11.29 -8.31
N ILE A 154 -12.75 11.35 -9.15
CA ILE A 154 -12.60 11.56 -10.59
C ILE A 154 -11.99 12.95 -10.87
N ALA A 155 -12.44 13.99 -10.16
CA ALA A 155 -11.90 15.34 -10.32
C ALA A 155 -10.42 15.40 -9.91
N HIS A 156 -10.04 14.74 -8.82
CA HIS A 156 -8.66 14.60 -8.35
C HIS A 156 -7.79 13.80 -9.31
N LEU A 157 -8.27 12.67 -9.85
CA LEU A 157 -7.58 11.93 -10.91
C LEU A 157 -7.31 12.79 -12.14
N ALA A 158 -8.25 13.66 -12.51
CA ALA A 158 -8.13 14.58 -13.64
C ALA A 158 -7.36 15.87 -13.32
N ASP A 159 -7.02 16.11 -12.04
CA ASP A 159 -6.37 17.32 -11.53
C ASP A 159 -7.17 18.62 -11.74
N ILE A 160 -8.50 18.53 -11.62
CA ILE A 160 -9.47 19.62 -11.85
C ILE A 160 -10.39 19.84 -10.65
N ASP A 161 -11.21 20.89 -10.69
CA ASP A 161 -12.30 21.08 -9.75
C ASP A 161 -13.55 20.25 -10.12
N LEU A 162 -14.35 19.91 -9.11
CA LEU A 162 -15.58 19.13 -9.25
C LEU A 162 -16.61 19.76 -10.20
N ARG A 163 -16.66 21.10 -10.31
CA ARG A 163 -17.59 21.76 -11.23
C ARG A 163 -17.20 21.53 -12.69
N THR A 164 -15.90 21.48 -13.00
CA THR A 164 -15.42 21.11 -14.34
C THR A 164 -15.86 19.69 -14.73
N LEU A 165 -15.82 18.73 -13.80
CA LEU A 165 -16.36 17.38 -14.04
C LEU A 165 -17.87 17.42 -14.30
N LYS A 166 -18.66 18.11 -13.46
CA LYS A 166 -20.11 18.23 -13.63
C LYS A 166 -20.51 18.86 -14.97
N ASN A 167 -19.73 19.85 -15.43
CA ASN A 167 -19.94 20.48 -16.73
C ASN A 167 -19.68 19.51 -17.87
N ALA A 168 -18.62 18.69 -17.80
CA ALA A 168 -18.31 17.70 -18.82
C ALA A 168 -19.40 16.62 -18.93
N VAL A 169 -19.94 16.14 -17.81
CA VAL A 169 -21.08 15.22 -17.79
C VAL A 169 -22.32 15.89 -18.40
N SER A 170 -22.61 17.14 -18.02
CA SER A 170 -23.78 17.89 -18.53
C SER A 170 -23.67 18.23 -20.01
N ALA A 171 -22.45 18.40 -20.53
CA ALA A 171 -22.16 18.64 -21.95
C ALA A 171 -22.16 17.36 -22.79
N GLY A 172 -22.29 16.18 -22.18
CA GLY A 172 -22.22 14.89 -22.87
C GLY A 172 -20.81 14.50 -23.32
N GLU A 173 -19.77 15.15 -22.80
CA GLU A 173 -18.38 14.73 -23.03
C GLU A 173 -18.08 13.39 -22.33
N ILE A 174 -18.78 13.13 -21.22
CA ILE A 174 -18.79 11.87 -20.49
C ILE A 174 -20.21 11.30 -20.57
N GLU A 175 -20.35 10.13 -21.15
CA GLU A 175 -21.62 9.44 -21.30
C GLU A 175 -22.13 8.94 -19.94
N ALA A 176 -23.37 9.28 -19.60
CA ALA A 176 -24.08 8.78 -18.43
C ALA A 176 -25.07 7.69 -18.85
N ILE A 177 -24.92 6.49 -18.31
CA ILE A 177 -25.82 5.35 -18.53
C ILE A 177 -27.12 5.54 -17.73
N SER A 178 -27.01 6.13 -16.53
CA SER A 178 -28.14 6.53 -15.70
C SER A 178 -27.78 7.76 -14.86
N LYS A 179 -28.72 8.27 -14.05
CA LYS A 179 -28.56 9.50 -13.25
C LYS A 179 -27.26 9.55 -12.42
N ASN A 180 -26.73 8.39 -12.01
CA ASN A 180 -25.53 8.29 -11.17
C ASN A 180 -24.50 7.28 -11.71
N VAL A 181 -24.65 6.79 -12.94
CA VAL A 181 -23.75 5.76 -13.51
C VAL A 181 -23.13 6.31 -14.77
N LEU A 182 -21.80 6.38 -14.79
CA LEU A 182 -21.02 6.85 -15.94
C LEU A 182 -20.51 5.66 -16.75
N CYS A 183 -20.47 5.82 -18.07
CA CYS A 183 -19.86 4.86 -18.97
C CYS A 183 -18.33 4.89 -18.80
N ALA A 184 -17.74 3.76 -18.42
CA ALA A 184 -16.31 3.66 -18.11
C ALA A 184 -15.44 4.04 -19.32
N SER A 185 -15.83 3.59 -20.51
CA SER A 185 -15.07 3.85 -21.75
C SER A 185 -15.05 5.34 -22.11
N SER A 186 -16.20 6.03 -21.97
CA SER A 186 -16.33 7.47 -22.22
C SER A 186 -15.54 8.28 -21.18
N LEU A 187 -15.68 7.93 -19.89
CA LEU A 187 -14.94 8.57 -18.81
C LEU A 187 -13.43 8.38 -18.97
N LYS A 188 -12.96 7.16 -19.30
CA LYS A 188 -11.55 6.88 -19.57
C LYS A 188 -11.02 7.72 -20.73
N LYS A 189 -11.74 7.78 -21.85
CA LYS A 189 -11.36 8.59 -23.01
C LYS A 189 -11.25 10.07 -22.64
N TRP A 190 -12.20 10.55 -21.84
CA TRP A 190 -12.21 11.91 -21.34
C TRP A 190 -11.02 12.18 -20.40
N LEU A 191 -10.74 11.30 -19.45
CA LEU A 191 -9.60 11.39 -18.54
C LEU A 191 -8.26 11.42 -19.29
N LEU A 192 -8.08 10.54 -20.28
CA LEU A 192 -6.89 10.49 -21.12
C LEU A 192 -6.65 11.79 -21.92
N SER A 193 -7.68 12.62 -22.12
CA SER A 193 -7.54 13.94 -22.75
C SER A 193 -7.07 15.04 -21.78
N ARG A 194 -7.06 14.76 -20.47
CA ARG A 194 -6.68 15.73 -19.43
C ARG A 194 -5.19 15.66 -19.15
N LYS A 195 -4.53 16.82 -19.12
CA LYS A 195 -3.09 16.94 -18.82
C LYS A 195 -2.72 16.44 -17.42
N GLY A 196 -3.64 16.51 -16.47
CA GLY A 196 -3.40 16.12 -15.08
C GLY A 196 -3.54 14.62 -14.82
N PHE A 197 -4.28 13.91 -15.68
CA PHE A 197 -4.47 12.47 -15.52
C PHE A 197 -3.22 11.73 -15.98
N LYS A 198 -2.65 10.92 -15.07
CA LYS A 198 -1.57 9.99 -15.41
C LYS A 198 -2.18 8.68 -15.90
N PRO A 199 -1.97 8.26 -17.16
CA PRO A 199 -2.46 6.97 -17.63
C PRO A 199 -1.87 5.82 -16.82
N THR A 200 -2.63 4.72 -16.66
CA THR A 200 -2.09 3.53 -16.01
C THR A 200 -1.01 2.93 -16.89
N PHE A 201 0.07 2.53 -16.26
CA PHE A 201 1.09 1.72 -16.88
C PHE A 201 1.26 0.43 -16.08
N TYR A 202 1.40 -0.66 -16.82
CA TYR A 202 1.97 -1.91 -16.33
C TYR A 202 3.32 -1.96 -17.02
N SER A 203 4.44 -1.93 -16.30
CA SER A 203 5.73 -1.93 -16.97
C SER A 203 5.88 -3.22 -17.79
N ASP A 204 6.31 -3.11 -19.05
CA ASP A 204 6.51 -4.26 -19.95
C ASP A 204 7.70 -5.15 -19.54
N GLN A 205 8.41 -4.81 -18.46
CA GLN A 205 9.40 -5.69 -17.89
C GLN A 205 8.68 -6.72 -17.02
N THR A 206 8.10 -7.72 -17.70
CA THR A 206 7.80 -9.02 -17.08
C THR A 206 9.11 -9.69 -16.66
N GLN A 207 9.79 -9.13 -15.65
CA GLN A 207 10.75 -9.89 -14.89
C GLN A 207 9.96 -11.00 -14.22
N THR A 208 10.08 -12.19 -14.80
CA THR A 208 9.46 -13.39 -14.25
C THR A 208 10.24 -13.75 -13.00
N TYR A 209 9.75 -13.34 -11.83
CA TYR A 209 10.37 -13.63 -10.54
C TYR A 209 10.13 -15.06 -10.07
N PHE A 210 10.19 -16.03 -10.99
CA PHE A 210 9.93 -17.43 -10.72
C PHE A 210 11.23 -18.17 -10.37
N PHE A 211 11.28 -18.78 -9.18
CA PHE A 211 12.37 -19.64 -8.77
C PHE A 211 11.87 -20.88 -8.03
N ASN A 212 12.51 -22.01 -8.30
CA ASN A 212 12.20 -23.31 -7.71
C ASN A 212 13.41 -23.96 -7.05
N SER A 213 14.51 -23.22 -6.94
CA SER A 213 15.76 -23.66 -6.34
C SER A 213 16.55 -22.47 -5.78
N PRO A 214 17.40 -22.70 -4.77
CA PRO A 214 18.33 -21.69 -4.26
C PRO A 214 19.16 -21.00 -5.35
N THR A 215 19.57 -21.74 -6.37
CA THR A 215 20.36 -21.21 -7.49
C THR A 215 19.53 -20.27 -8.37
N SER A 216 18.28 -20.62 -8.68
CA SER A 216 17.38 -19.73 -9.43
C SER A 216 17.01 -18.48 -8.63
N PHE A 217 16.84 -18.61 -7.31
CA PHE A 217 16.62 -17.48 -6.41
C PHE A 217 17.80 -16.49 -6.45
N ALA A 218 19.02 -17.00 -6.25
CA ALA A 218 20.25 -16.23 -6.34
C ALA A 218 20.38 -15.47 -7.67
N SER A 219 20.04 -16.14 -8.77
CA SER A 219 20.09 -15.54 -10.11
C SER A 219 19.09 -14.39 -10.26
N ILE A 220 17.89 -14.52 -9.71
CA ILE A 220 16.87 -13.47 -9.75
C ILE A 220 17.33 -12.26 -8.97
N LEU A 221 17.81 -12.44 -7.74
CA LEU A 221 18.30 -11.32 -6.92
C LEU A 221 19.46 -10.58 -7.60
N LYS A 222 20.42 -11.32 -8.18
CA LYS A 222 21.51 -10.72 -8.97
C LYS A 222 21.00 -9.94 -10.18
N ASN A 223 19.96 -10.44 -10.86
CA ASN A 223 19.35 -9.74 -11.99
C ASN A 223 18.59 -8.49 -11.55
N SER A 224 17.81 -8.55 -10.47
CA SER A 224 17.12 -7.41 -9.88
C SER A 224 18.11 -6.33 -9.46
N LYS A 225 19.18 -6.69 -8.76
CA LYS A 225 20.27 -5.75 -8.39
C LYS A 225 20.91 -5.11 -9.62
N LYS A 226 21.18 -5.88 -10.68
CA LYS A 226 21.71 -5.34 -11.94
C LYS A 226 20.74 -4.35 -12.60
N THR A 227 19.44 -4.62 -12.56
CA THR A 227 18.40 -3.71 -13.09
C THR A 227 18.32 -2.42 -12.27
N LEU A 228 18.46 -2.52 -10.95
CA LEU A 228 18.44 -1.36 -10.06
C LEU A 228 19.68 -0.48 -10.21
N ALA A 229 20.84 -1.09 -10.51
CA ALA A 229 22.12 -0.40 -10.71
C ALA A 229 22.39 0.61 -9.56
N ASP A 230 22.44 1.91 -9.86
CA ASP A 230 22.72 2.97 -8.89
C ASP A 230 21.59 3.19 -7.86
N LYS A 231 20.39 2.63 -8.09
CA LYS A 231 19.26 2.70 -7.16
C LYS A 231 19.26 1.59 -6.12
N PHE A 232 20.14 0.59 -6.26
CA PHE A 232 20.20 -0.51 -5.31
C PHE A 232 20.77 -0.02 -3.96
N ASP A 233 19.91 0.06 -2.96
CA ASP A 233 20.30 0.43 -1.59
C ASP A 233 19.93 -0.69 -0.59
N PRO A 234 20.91 -1.49 -0.13
CA PRO A 234 20.70 -2.53 0.86
C PRO A 234 20.80 -2.03 2.31
N SER A 235 21.04 -0.73 2.54
CA SER A 235 21.37 -0.20 3.87
C SER A 235 20.30 -0.51 4.89
N GLU A 236 19.03 -0.40 4.50
CA GLU A 236 17.88 -0.70 5.36
C GLU A 236 17.87 -2.17 5.81
N LEU A 237 17.98 -3.11 4.86
CA LEU A 237 18.04 -4.54 5.15
C LEU A 237 19.23 -4.91 6.04
N ILE A 238 20.40 -4.31 5.82
CA ILE A 238 21.61 -4.56 6.62
C ILE A 238 21.44 -4.02 8.05
N ASN A 239 20.86 -2.82 8.19
CA ASN A 239 20.68 -2.18 9.49
C ASN A 239 19.64 -2.90 10.36
N THR A 240 18.60 -3.50 9.76
CA THR A 240 17.60 -4.28 10.49
C THR A 240 18.18 -5.59 11.06
N PHE A 241 19.15 -6.19 10.36
CA PHE A 241 19.75 -7.47 10.76
C PHE A 241 21.26 -7.37 11.01
N PRO A 242 21.73 -6.53 11.97
CA PRO A 242 23.16 -6.23 12.13
C PRO A 242 24.01 -7.43 12.57
N ASN A 243 23.38 -8.45 13.17
CA ASN A 243 24.04 -9.69 13.59
C ASN A 243 24.28 -10.67 12.44
N GLN A 244 23.66 -10.44 11.28
CA GLN A 244 23.82 -11.26 10.08
C GLN A 244 24.88 -10.59 9.20
N THR A 245 26.09 -11.17 9.17
CA THR A 245 27.16 -10.65 8.31
C THR A 245 26.97 -11.12 6.87
N ASN A 246 27.33 -10.27 5.91
CA ASN A 246 27.30 -10.57 4.47
C ASN A 246 25.91 -10.95 3.94
N ILE A 247 24.82 -10.39 4.49
CA ILE A 247 23.42 -10.70 4.08
C ILE A 247 23.24 -10.70 2.56
N ILE A 248 23.70 -9.64 1.89
CA ILE A 248 23.54 -9.48 0.45
C ILE A 248 24.27 -10.58 -0.31
N GLU A 249 25.50 -10.91 0.10
CA GLU A 249 26.27 -11.98 -0.51
C GLU A 249 25.60 -13.35 -0.30
N GLN A 250 25.10 -13.62 0.91
CA GLN A 250 24.41 -14.87 1.23
C GLN A 250 23.14 -15.03 0.39
N LEU A 251 22.30 -14.00 0.31
CA LEU A 251 21.10 -14.00 -0.53
C LEU A 251 21.47 -14.20 -2.02
N GLU A 252 22.51 -13.51 -2.50
CA GLU A 252 23.03 -13.65 -3.87
C GLU A 252 23.76 -14.98 -4.14
N LEU A 253 24.05 -15.78 -3.11
CA LEU A 253 24.51 -17.17 -3.21
C LEU A 253 23.37 -18.18 -3.10
N GLY A 254 22.15 -17.72 -2.84
CA GLY A 254 20.97 -18.57 -2.66
C GLY A 254 20.84 -19.11 -1.24
N ILE A 255 21.52 -18.50 -0.28
CA ILE A 255 21.45 -18.91 1.12
C ILE A 255 20.45 -17.98 1.82
N PHE A 256 19.29 -18.54 2.19
CA PHE A 256 18.26 -17.83 2.94
C PHE A 256 18.44 -18.13 4.44
N VAL A 257 19.08 -17.18 5.15
CA VAL A 257 19.37 -17.27 6.60
C VAL A 257 18.56 -16.29 7.45
N LEU A 258 17.75 -15.46 6.80
CA LEU A 258 16.94 -14.46 7.46
C LEU A 258 15.60 -15.06 7.91
N PRO A 259 15.01 -14.52 8.99
CA PRO A 259 13.66 -14.90 9.38
C PRO A 259 12.63 -14.47 8.30
N ILE A 260 11.45 -15.11 8.28
CA ILE A 260 10.41 -14.91 7.24
C ILE A 260 9.87 -13.47 7.22
N ASP A 261 9.82 -12.81 8.39
CA ASP A 261 9.48 -11.39 8.55
C ASP A 261 10.48 -10.44 7.87
N ALA A 262 11.67 -10.91 7.44
CA ALA A 262 12.59 -10.13 6.61
C ALA A 262 12.13 -10.00 5.14
N LEU A 263 11.16 -10.80 4.70
CA LEU A 263 10.73 -10.84 3.29
C LEU A 263 10.18 -9.52 2.74
N PRO A 264 9.41 -8.70 3.48
CA PRO A 264 9.02 -7.36 3.03
C PRO A 264 10.23 -6.46 2.75
N LEU A 265 11.24 -6.48 3.60
CA LEU A 265 12.47 -5.72 3.41
C LEU A 265 13.26 -6.22 2.21
N ILE A 266 13.38 -7.53 2.02
CA ILE A 266 14.04 -8.11 0.83
C ILE A 266 13.26 -7.74 -0.44
N ALA A 267 11.94 -7.82 -0.42
CA ALA A 267 11.06 -7.42 -1.52
C ALA A 267 11.29 -5.96 -1.92
N LYS A 268 11.36 -5.06 -0.93
CA LYS A 268 11.68 -3.64 -1.11
C LYS A 268 13.09 -3.42 -1.68
N THR A 269 14.11 -4.00 -1.06
CA THR A 269 15.52 -3.84 -1.46
C THR A 269 15.79 -4.28 -2.91
N TYR A 270 15.12 -5.35 -3.38
CA TYR A 270 15.28 -5.87 -4.73
C TYR A 270 14.17 -5.45 -5.71
N GLU A 271 13.24 -4.59 -5.28
CA GLU A 271 12.02 -4.21 -6.04
C GLU A 271 11.25 -5.41 -6.61
N ILE A 272 11.19 -6.51 -5.84
CA ILE A 272 10.41 -7.71 -6.18
C ILE A 272 9.06 -7.61 -5.45
N PRO A 273 7.91 -7.83 -6.12
CA PRO A 273 6.61 -7.83 -5.44
C PRO A 273 6.58 -8.82 -4.28
N TYR A 274 6.21 -8.35 -3.09
CA TYR A 274 6.21 -9.15 -1.85
C TYR A 274 5.39 -10.45 -1.96
N PRO A 275 4.15 -10.44 -2.49
CA PRO A 275 3.37 -11.67 -2.63
C PRO A 275 4.07 -12.72 -3.50
N ILE A 276 4.77 -12.28 -4.55
CA ILE A 276 5.53 -13.16 -5.43
C ILE A 276 6.75 -13.71 -4.69
N LEU A 277 7.55 -12.84 -4.07
CA LEU A 277 8.73 -13.25 -3.32
C LEU A 277 8.38 -14.23 -2.20
N PHE A 278 7.36 -13.92 -1.40
CA PHE A 278 6.89 -14.75 -0.30
C PHE A 278 6.50 -16.15 -0.79
N LYS A 279 5.63 -16.21 -1.81
CA LYS A 279 5.20 -17.49 -2.40
C LYS A 279 6.39 -18.33 -2.87
N GLN A 280 7.33 -17.72 -3.59
CA GLN A 280 8.47 -18.43 -4.16
C GLN A 280 9.49 -18.87 -3.08
N ILE A 281 9.71 -18.06 -2.03
CA ILE A 281 10.53 -18.44 -0.88
C ILE A 281 9.89 -19.60 -0.13
N MET A 282 8.58 -19.54 0.14
CA MET A 282 7.86 -20.64 0.80
C MET A 282 7.95 -21.94 -0.02
N GLN A 283 7.79 -21.86 -1.35
CA GLN A 283 7.95 -23.03 -2.22
C GLN A 283 9.38 -23.61 -2.22
N THR A 284 10.39 -22.76 -2.12
CA THR A 284 11.80 -23.16 -2.30
C THR A 284 12.48 -23.59 -1.00
N TYR A 285 12.27 -22.85 0.09
CA TYR A 285 12.97 -23.03 1.37
C TYR A 285 12.09 -23.65 2.48
N TYR A 286 10.75 -23.50 2.37
CA TYR A 286 9.79 -24.01 3.36
C TYR A 286 8.69 -24.89 2.69
N PRO A 287 9.07 -25.90 1.89
CA PRO A 287 8.11 -26.61 1.04
C PRO A 287 7.06 -27.40 1.84
N LYS A 288 7.38 -27.81 3.07
CA LYS A 288 6.44 -28.55 3.94
C LYS A 288 5.36 -27.62 4.49
N GLU A 289 5.78 -26.47 4.98
CA GLU A 289 4.93 -25.41 5.50
C GLU A 289 4.03 -24.87 4.39
N TYR A 290 4.59 -24.66 3.19
CA TYR A 290 3.82 -24.26 2.02
C TYR A 290 2.74 -25.30 1.67
N ALA A 291 3.08 -26.60 1.66
CA ALA A 291 2.12 -27.66 1.38
C ALA A 291 0.99 -27.73 2.42
N LEU A 292 1.23 -27.36 3.67
CA LEU A 292 0.19 -27.29 4.71
C LEU A 292 -0.76 -26.10 4.52
N LEU A 293 -0.29 -25.00 3.93
CA LEU A 293 -1.08 -23.79 3.69
C LEU A 293 -1.93 -23.89 2.40
N THR A 294 -1.58 -24.80 1.49
CA THR A 294 -2.24 -24.95 0.18
C THR A 294 -3.10 -26.21 0.04
N ASN A 295 -3.17 -27.04 1.08
CA ASN A 295 -4.08 -28.20 1.18
C ASN A 295 -5.24 -27.87 2.10
#